data_AF-X1JEK3-F1
#
_entry.id   AF-X1JEK3-F1
#
_cell.length_a   1.000
_cell.length_b   1.000
_cell.length_c   1.000
_cell.angle_alpha   90.00
_cell.angle_beta   90.00
_cell.angle_gamma   90.00
#
_symmetry.space_group_name_H-M   'P 1'
#
loop_
_entity.id
_entity.type
_entity.pdbx_description
1 polymer ?
#
loop_
_entity_poly.entity_id
_entity_poly.type
_entity_poly.pdbx_seq_one_letter_code
_entity_poly.pdbx_strand_id
1 'polypeptide(L)'
;MIMASVYYFIKAAEKGRVPTLRRIAGIDAIDEAIGRAVEMGKPVICSHGIANLRAATTGPQTLAGLSVLSYVSKKAIETGAKVIVPVRQAEVWPIAADIVETEYKLAGRGEEFDEGDIRFLSPDQFGFSSNYMGLMMREKPAANIMIGAYWAESLQLGETGNRVGAFQISGTAQTSQIPFFLVTTDYCLLGEEIYSAG
;
A
#
# COMPACT_ATOMS: atom_id res chain seq x y z
N MET A 1 19.50 10.04 31.05
CA MET A 1 18.60 10.92 30.25
C MET A 1 17.54 10.09 29.54
N ILE A 2 17.87 9.29 28.51
CA ILE A 2 16.90 8.48 27.74
C ILE A 2 16.03 7.57 28.63
N MET A 3 16.63 6.81 29.55
CA MET A 3 15.89 5.90 30.45
C MET A 3 14.93 6.63 31.40
N ALA A 4 15.28 7.84 31.84
CA ALA A 4 14.43 8.66 32.70
C ALA A 4 13.25 9.25 31.92
N SER A 5 13.48 9.66 30.67
CA SER A 5 12.43 10.12 29.76
C SER A 5 11.43 9.00 29.45
N VAL A 6 11.92 7.80 29.14
CA VAL A 6 11.07 6.62 28.89
C VAL A 6 10.23 6.28 30.11
N TYR A 7 10.85 6.22 31.30
CA TYR A 7 10.13 5.95 32.55
C TYR A 7 9.05 7.00 32.84
N TYR A 8 9.35 8.28 32.60
CA TYR A 8 8.39 9.38 32.74
C TYR A 8 7.18 9.23 31.80
N PHE A 9 7.40 8.93 30.52
CA PHE A 9 6.31 8.74 29.56
C PHE A 9 5.47 7.50 29.87
N ILE A 10 6.06 6.40 30.35
CA ILE A 10 5.31 5.22 30.82
C ILE A 10 4.43 5.59 32.02
N LYS A 11 4.99 6.24 33.05
CA LYS A 11 4.23 6.71 34.23
C LYS A 11 3.13 7.71 33.88
N ALA A 12 3.33 8.54 32.86
CA ALA A 12 2.32 9.48 32.38
C ALA A 12 1.19 8.75 31.64
N ALA A 13 1.52 7.77 30.80
CA ALA A 13 0.55 6.92 30.11
C ALA A 13 -0.28 6.06 31.09
N GLU A 14 0.35 5.45 32.10
CA GLU A 14 -0.34 4.73 33.20
C GLU A 14 -1.37 5.60 33.93
N LYS A 15 -1.13 6.92 34.00
CA LYS A 15 -2.02 7.91 34.62
C LYS A 15 -3.07 8.48 33.66
N GLY A 16 -3.27 7.85 32.50
CA GLY A 16 -4.25 8.26 31.50
C GLY A 16 -3.85 9.48 30.66
N ARG A 17 -2.63 9.99 30.79
CA ARG A 17 -2.06 11.01 29.90
C ARG A 17 -1.44 10.35 28.67
N VAL A 18 -2.27 9.62 27.93
CA VAL A 18 -1.91 9.12 26.61
C VAL A 18 -2.05 10.27 25.60
N PRO A 19 -1.03 10.54 24.76
CA PRO A 19 -1.18 11.45 23.63
C PRO A 19 -2.35 10.98 22.78
N THR A 20 -3.23 11.90 22.37
CA THR A 20 -4.28 11.57 21.40
C THR A 20 -3.59 11.23 20.08
N LEU A 21 -3.56 9.96 19.70
CA LEU A 21 -3.16 9.58 18.35
C LEU A 21 -4.16 10.19 17.37
N ARG A 22 -3.65 10.93 16.38
CA ARG A 22 -4.44 11.32 15.21
C ARG A 22 -4.97 10.03 14.59
N ARG A 23 -6.29 9.92 14.39
CA ARG A 23 -6.85 8.79 13.65
C ARG A 23 -6.22 8.83 12.25
N ILE A 24 -5.54 7.75 11.87
CA ILE A 24 -4.91 7.63 10.57
C ILE A 24 -6.03 7.36 9.57
N ALA A 25 -6.57 8.43 8.99
CA ALA A 25 -7.70 8.36 8.06
C ALA A 25 -7.43 7.51 6.79
N GLY A 26 -6.20 7.01 6.60
CA GLY A 26 -5.85 6.14 5.48
C GLY A 26 -6.44 4.74 5.55
N ILE A 27 -6.68 4.20 6.75
CA ILE A 27 -7.30 2.87 6.89
C ILE A 27 -8.79 2.94 6.51
N ASP A 28 -9.51 3.94 7.03
CA ASP A 28 -10.92 4.16 6.68
C ASP A 28 -11.06 4.40 5.14
N ALA A 29 -10.08 5.08 4.52
CA ALA A 29 -10.05 5.28 3.07
C ALA A 29 -9.83 3.97 2.29
N ILE A 30 -9.06 3.01 2.81
CA ILE A 30 -8.85 1.70 2.14
C ILE A 30 -10.17 0.93 2.07
N ASP A 31 -10.95 0.92 3.15
CA ASP A 31 -12.26 0.26 3.14
C ASP A 31 -13.21 0.92 2.12
N GLU A 32 -13.21 2.25 2.03
CA GLU A 32 -13.95 2.99 1.01
C GLU A 32 -13.49 2.64 -0.41
N ALA A 33 -12.17 2.57 -0.64
CA ALA A 33 -11.57 2.23 -1.92
C ALA A 33 -12.02 0.83 -2.40
N ILE A 34 -12.05 -0.14 -1.50
CA ILE A 34 -12.52 -1.50 -1.78
C ILE A 34 -14.03 -1.51 -2.04
N GLY A 35 -14.82 -0.78 -1.26
CA GLY A 35 -16.26 -0.63 -1.49
C GLY A 35 -16.57 -0.09 -2.89
N ARG A 36 -15.88 0.99 -3.30
CA ARG A 36 -15.98 1.55 -4.66
C ARG A 36 -15.62 0.53 -5.74
N ALA A 37 -14.59 -0.29 -5.50
CA ALA A 37 -14.18 -1.33 -6.44
C ALA A 37 -15.27 -2.38 -6.68
N VAL A 38 -15.94 -2.81 -5.61
CA VAL A 38 -17.08 -3.72 -5.69
C VAL A 38 -18.24 -3.07 -6.45
N GLU A 39 -18.62 -1.84 -6.09
CA GLU A 39 -19.73 -1.12 -6.74
C GLU A 39 -19.51 -0.90 -8.24
N MET A 40 -18.26 -0.65 -8.64
CA MET A 40 -17.91 -0.39 -10.04
C MET A 40 -17.58 -1.66 -10.84
N GLY A 41 -17.49 -2.83 -10.19
CA GLY A 41 -17.05 -4.07 -10.83
C GLY A 41 -15.64 -3.98 -11.42
N LYS A 42 -14.75 -3.22 -10.77
CA LYS A 42 -13.38 -2.93 -11.24
C LYS A 42 -12.35 -3.36 -10.21
N PRO A 43 -11.11 -3.67 -10.61
CA PRO A 43 -10.10 -4.12 -9.65
C PRO A 43 -9.60 -2.98 -8.77
N VAL A 44 -9.04 -3.35 -7.62
CA VAL A 44 -8.12 -2.54 -6.82
C VAL A 44 -6.70 -2.89 -7.24
N ILE A 45 -5.86 -1.89 -7.49
CA ILE A 45 -4.41 -2.12 -7.59
C ILE A 45 -3.78 -1.80 -6.23
N CYS A 46 -2.98 -2.72 -5.69
CA CYS A 46 -2.30 -2.54 -4.41
C CYS A 46 -0.80 -2.77 -4.55
N SER A 47 0.00 -1.73 -4.34
CA SER A 47 1.45 -1.72 -4.51
C SER A 47 2.17 -1.41 -3.19
N HIS A 48 3.28 -2.12 -2.97
CA HIS A 48 4.10 -2.07 -1.77
C HIS A 48 5.45 -1.34 -1.97
N GLY A 49 5.47 -0.34 -2.85
CA GLY A 49 6.70 0.39 -3.21
C GLY A 49 7.65 -0.36 -4.15
N ILE A 50 8.76 0.31 -4.48
CA ILE A 50 9.74 -0.16 -5.47
C ILE A 50 11.07 -0.61 -4.85
N ALA A 51 11.26 -0.46 -3.53
CA ALA A 51 12.48 -0.82 -2.85
C ALA A 51 12.62 -2.33 -2.62
N ASN A 52 13.87 -2.77 -2.51
CA ASN A 52 14.21 -4.10 -2.01
C ASN A 52 14.10 -4.16 -0.48
N LEU A 53 14.26 -5.35 0.11
CA LEU A 53 14.13 -5.53 1.56
C LEU A 53 15.43 -5.32 2.33
N ARG A 54 16.56 -5.17 1.63
CA ARG A 54 17.90 -5.15 2.24
C ARG A 54 18.28 -3.81 2.84
N ALA A 55 17.75 -2.71 2.29
CA ALA A 55 18.12 -1.37 2.72
C ALA A 55 17.46 -1.00 4.05
N ALA A 56 18.25 -0.54 5.02
CA ALA A 56 17.79 -0.28 6.40
C ALA A 56 16.67 0.76 6.51
N THR A 57 16.57 1.70 5.56
CA THR A 57 15.59 2.81 5.60
C THR A 57 14.40 2.61 4.68
N THR A 58 14.53 1.82 3.62
CA THR A 58 13.48 1.62 2.61
C THR A 58 12.88 0.23 2.64
N GLY A 59 13.61 -0.78 3.11
CA GLY A 59 13.09 -2.13 3.37
C GLY A 59 11.91 -2.15 4.35
N PRO A 60 11.98 -1.44 5.50
CA PRO A 60 10.84 -1.32 6.40
C PRO A 60 9.59 -0.71 5.75
N GLN A 61 9.77 0.22 4.80
CA GLN A 61 8.62 0.81 4.08
C GLN A 61 7.98 -0.21 3.12
N THR A 62 8.78 -1.02 2.43
CA THR A 62 8.24 -2.14 1.61
C THR A 62 7.48 -3.13 2.49
N LEU A 63 7.99 -3.46 3.68
CA LEU A 63 7.28 -4.32 4.64
C LEU A 63 5.96 -3.71 5.09
N ALA A 64 5.93 -2.40 5.35
CA ALA A 64 4.68 -1.70 5.67
C ALA A 64 3.66 -1.81 4.52
N GLY A 65 4.11 -1.64 3.28
CA GLY A 65 3.28 -1.86 2.09
C GLY A 65 2.75 -3.29 1.95
N LEU A 66 3.56 -4.29 2.30
CA LEU A 66 3.16 -5.69 2.31
C LEU A 66 2.15 -6.01 3.43
N SER A 67 2.25 -5.33 4.59
CA SER A 67 1.22 -5.40 5.64
C SER A 67 -0.12 -4.86 5.15
N VAL A 68 -0.09 -3.70 4.48
CA VAL A 68 -1.28 -3.13 3.83
C VAL A 68 -1.83 -4.09 2.76
N LEU A 69 -0.98 -4.78 2.00
CA LEU A 69 -1.43 -5.78 1.03
C LEU A 69 -2.18 -6.94 1.69
N SER A 70 -1.73 -7.45 2.84
CA SER A 70 -2.47 -8.47 3.61
C SER A 70 -3.86 -7.95 4.00
N TYR A 71 -3.93 -6.74 4.57
CA TYR A 71 -5.20 -6.11 4.93
C TYR A 71 -6.15 -5.93 3.73
N VAL A 72 -5.64 -5.36 2.63
CA VAL A 72 -6.40 -5.13 1.40
C VAL A 72 -6.88 -6.45 0.81
N SER A 73 -6.02 -7.47 0.75
CA SER A 73 -6.38 -8.80 0.23
C SER A 73 -7.49 -9.43 1.04
N LYS A 74 -7.35 -9.46 2.37
CA LYS A 74 -8.38 -9.98 3.27
C LYS A 74 -9.73 -9.29 3.04
N LYS A 75 -9.75 -7.95 3.05
CA LYS A 75 -10.98 -7.17 2.84
C LYS A 75 -11.57 -7.40 1.46
N ALA A 76 -10.74 -7.42 0.42
CA ALA A 76 -11.19 -7.66 -0.94
C ALA A 76 -11.80 -9.05 -1.11
N ILE A 77 -11.23 -10.08 -0.47
CA ILE A 77 -11.79 -11.43 -0.48
C ILE A 77 -13.16 -11.46 0.24
N GLU A 78 -13.28 -10.80 1.38
CA GLU A 78 -14.55 -10.67 2.14
C GLU A 78 -15.65 -9.99 1.30
N THR A 79 -15.29 -8.98 0.50
CA THR A 79 -16.25 -8.19 -0.28
C THR A 79 -16.39 -8.63 -1.74
N GLY A 80 -15.56 -9.57 -2.21
CA GLY A 80 -15.55 -10.03 -3.60
C GLY A 80 -14.85 -9.08 -4.60
N ALA A 81 -14.00 -8.16 -4.12
CA ALA A 81 -13.19 -7.32 -5.00
C ALA A 81 -11.96 -8.08 -5.52
N LYS A 82 -11.56 -7.80 -6.76
CA LYS A 82 -10.32 -8.30 -7.36
C LYS A 82 -9.15 -7.38 -7.01
N VAL A 83 -8.03 -7.94 -6.57
CA VAL A 83 -6.79 -7.19 -6.26
C VAL A 83 -5.71 -7.56 -7.26
N ILE A 84 -5.07 -6.56 -7.88
CA ILE A 84 -3.91 -6.74 -8.75
C ILE A 84 -2.69 -6.15 -8.03
N VAL A 85 -1.59 -6.89 -7.98
CA VAL A 85 -0.39 -6.53 -7.22
C VAL A 85 0.80 -6.34 -8.17
N PRO A 86 1.18 -5.10 -8.52
CA PRO A 86 2.35 -4.83 -9.34
C PRO A 86 3.62 -4.91 -8.51
N VAL A 87 4.56 -5.75 -8.95
CA VAL A 87 5.81 -6.01 -8.24
C VAL A 87 7.01 -5.63 -9.10
N ARG A 88 7.96 -4.90 -8.50
CA ARG A 88 9.25 -4.56 -9.12
C ARG A 88 10.35 -5.56 -8.81
N GLN A 89 10.47 -5.94 -7.53
CA GLN A 89 11.62 -6.71 -7.04
C GLN A 89 11.33 -8.20 -7.14
N ALA A 90 12.20 -8.95 -7.81
CA ALA A 90 12.05 -10.41 -7.94
C ALA A 90 12.05 -11.12 -6.57
N GLU A 91 12.76 -10.58 -5.58
CA GLU A 91 12.76 -11.13 -4.21
C GLU A 91 11.49 -10.81 -3.41
N VAL A 92 10.75 -9.74 -3.78
CA VAL A 92 9.50 -9.36 -3.11
C VAL A 92 8.31 -10.09 -3.72
N TRP A 93 8.41 -10.47 -5.00
CA TRP A 93 7.36 -11.18 -5.73
C TRP A 93 6.82 -12.43 -4.99
N PRO A 94 7.66 -13.40 -4.56
CA PRO A 94 7.14 -14.58 -3.87
C PRO A 94 6.53 -14.25 -2.51
N ILE A 95 6.98 -13.17 -1.85
CA ILE A 95 6.42 -12.72 -0.56
C ILE A 95 5.03 -12.13 -0.77
N ALA A 96 4.86 -11.30 -1.80
CA ALA A 96 3.56 -10.74 -2.15
C ALA A 96 2.57 -11.85 -2.53
N ALA A 97 3.00 -12.84 -3.33
CA ALA A 97 2.16 -13.98 -3.69
C ALA A 97 1.75 -14.81 -2.46
N ASP A 98 2.69 -15.14 -1.58
CA ASP A 98 2.42 -15.91 -0.36
C ASP A 98 1.46 -15.19 0.60
N ILE A 99 1.58 -13.87 0.73
CA ILE A 99 0.64 -13.06 1.52
C ILE A 99 -0.78 -13.18 0.95
N VAL A 100 -0.97 -12.94 -0.35
CA VAL A 100 -2.30 -12.98 -0.97
C VAL A 100 -2.88 -14.39 -0.91
N GLU A 101 -2.09 -15.42 -1.25
CA GLU A 101 -2.50 -16.82 -1.18
C GLU A 101 -2.91 -17.22 0.25
N THR A 102 -2.16 -16.77 1.26
CA THR A 102 -2.47 -17.02 2.66
C THR A 102 -3.82 -16.44 3.05
N GLU A 103 -4.14 -15.21 2.65
CA GLU A 103 -5.47 -14.63 2.92
C GLU A 103 -6.60 -15.40 2.24
N TYR A 104 -6.40 -15.87 1.00
CA TYR A 104 -7.36 -16.76 0.32
C TYR A 104 -7.56 -18.08 1.07
N LYS A 105 -6.46 -18.71 1.53
CA LYS A 105 -6.51 -19.95 2.31
C LYS A 105 -7.24 -19.75 3.65
N LEU A 106 -6.97 -18.65 4.35
CA LEU A 106 -7.62 -18.31 5.62
C LEU A 106 -9.13 -18.06 5.44
N ALA A 107 -9.54 -17.53 4.29
CA ALA A 107 -10.95 -17.36 3.93
C ALA A 107 -11.63 -18.65 3.43
N GLY A 108 -10.91 -19.77 3.33
CA GLY A 108 -11.42 -21.02 2.77
C GLY A 108 -11.62 -21.00 1.26
N ARG A 109 -11.03 -20.03 0.56
CA ARG A 109 -11.16 -19.77 -0.89
C ARG A 109 -9.82 -19.95 -1.61
N GLY A 110 -8.96 -20.85 -1.11
CA GLY A 110 -7.62 -21.08 -1.64
C GLY A 110 -7.58 -21.45 -3.13
N GLU A 111 -8.61 -22.14 -3.63
CA GLU A 111 -8.73 -22.50 -5.06
C GLU A 111 -9.00 -21.30 -5.98
N GLU A 112 -9.42 -20.16 -5.43
CA GLU A 112 -9.69 -18.93 -6.19
C GLU A 112 -8.46 -18.01 -6.30
N PHE A 113 -7.36 -18.35 -5.62
CA PHE A 113 -6.11 -17.61 -5.75
C PHE A 113 -5.56 -17.74 -7.18
N ASP A 114 -5.36 -16.58 -7.83
CA ASP A 114 -4.74 -16.49 -9.15
C ASP A 114 -3.37 -15.81 -9.02
N GLU A 115 -2.31 -16.59 -9.21
CA GLU A 115 -0.92 -16.11 -9.23
C GLU A 115 -0.71 -15.03 -10.31
N GLY A 116 -1.52 -15.05 -11.39
CA GLY A 116 -1.51 -14.04 -12.47
C GLY A 116 -1.93 -12.63 -12.03
N ASP A 117 -2.54 -12.49 -10.85
CA ASP A 117 -2.82 -11.19 -10.25
C ASP A 117 -1.58 -10.58 -9.56
N ILE A 118 -0.53 -11.37 -9.32
CA ILE A 118 0.76 -10.91 -8.78
C ILE A 118 1.72 -10.66 -9.94
N ARG A 119 1.76 -9.43 -10.43
CA ARG A 119 2.40 -9.10 -11.71
C ARG A 119 3.80 -8.54 -11.51
N PHE A 120 4.81 -9.35 -11.83
CA PHE A 120 6.17 -8.84 -12.00
C PHE A 120 6.24 -7.97 -13.26
N LEU A 121 6.50 -6.67 -13.10
CA LEU A 121 6.47 -5.74 -14.24
C LEU A 121 7.84 -5.51 -14.86
N SER A 122 8.85 -5.21 -14.03
CA SER A 122 10.23 -4.99 -14.46
C SER A 122 11.12 -4.79 -13.23
N PRO A 123 12.39 -5.22 -13.25
CA PRO A 123 13.33 -4.87 -12.19
C PRO A 123 13.89 -3.44 -12.35
N ASP A 124 13.80 -2.85 -13.55
CA ASP A 124 14.20 -1.46 -13.78
C ASP A 124 13.12 -0.49 -13.29
N GLN A 125 13.52 0.64 -12.70
CA GLN A 125 12.57 1.59 -12.11
C GLN A 125 11.62 2.20 -13.14
N PHE A 126 12.14 2.68 -14.27
CA PHE A 126 11.31 3.29 -15.30
C PHE A 126 10.61 2.24 -16.17
N GLY A 127 11.22 1.06 -16.33
CA GLY A 127 10.52 -0.13 -16.83
C GLY A 127 9.29 -0.47 -15.99
N PHE A 128 9.42 -0.48 -14.66
CA PHE A 128 8.31 -0.75 -13.74
C PHE A 128 7.24 0.34 -13.83
N SER A 129 7.64 1.61 -13.72
CA SER A 129 6.72 2.76 -13.81
C SER A 129 5.91 2.74 -15.11
N SER A 130 6.57 2.54 -16.26
CA SER A 130 5.90 2.52 -17.58
C SER A 130 4.90 1.37 -17.70
N ASN A 131 5.26 0.18 -17.20
CA ASN A 131 4.34 -0.96 -17.20
C ASN A 131 3.18 -0.78 -16.22
N TYR A 132 3.42 -0.14 -15.07
CA TYR A 132 2.38 0.15 -14.09
C TYR A 132 1.40 1.21 -14.62
N MET A 133 1.90 2.28 -15.25
CA MET A 133 1.02 3.22 -15.95
C MET A 133 0.19 2.51 -17.04
N GLY A 134 0.82 1.66 -17.85
CA GLY A 134 0.11 0.85 -18.84
C GLY A 134 -0.93 -0.10 -18.23
N LEU A 135 -0.64 -0.67 -17.06
CA LEU A 135 -1.57 -1.50 -16.29
C LEU A 135 -2.81 -0.69 -15.87
N MET A 136 -2.62 0.48 -15.28
CA MET A 136 -3.73 1.36 -14.90
C MET A 136 -4.59 1.77 -16.11
N MET A 137 -3.97 2.07 -17.25
CA MET A 137 -4.70 2.45 -18.47
C MET A 137 -5.55 1.31 -19.06
N ARG A 138 -5.11 0.04 -18.91
CA ARG A 138 -5.84 -1.14 -19.40
C ARG A 138 -6.94 -1.57 -18.43
N GLU A 139 -6.57 -1.74 -17.16
CA GLU A 139 -7.47 -2.26 -16.11
C GLU A 139 -8.48 -1.21 -15.63
N LYS A 140 -8.13 0.08 -15.77
CA LYS A 140 -8.94 1.23 -15.31
C LYS A 140 -9.50 1.00 -13.90
N PRO A 141 -8.62 0.73 -12.92
CA PRO A 141 -9.03 0.28 -11.59
C PRO A 141 -9.93 1.30 -10.91
N ALA A 142 -10.81 0.82 -10.03
CA ALA A 142 -11.61 1.73 -9.20
C ALA A 142 -10.72 2.44 -8.17
N ALA A 143 -9.70 1.75 -7.66
CA ALA A 143 -8.76 2.31 -6.71
C ALA A 143 -7.32 1.89 -6.97
N ASN A 144 -6.39 2.78 -6.61
CA ASN A 144 -4.96 2.58 -6.68
C ASN A 144 -4.33 2.89 -5.32
N ILE A 145 -3.87 1.84 -4.62
CA ILE A 145 -3.27 1.90 -3.30
C ILE A 145 -1.76 1.73 -3.44
N MET A 146 -1.00 2.72 -2.97
CA MET A 146 0.45 2.81 -3.14
C MET A 146 1.13 3.13 -1.80
N ILE A 147 1.41 2.11 -0.99
CA ILE A 147 2.06 2.28 0.31
C ILE A 147 3.44 1.66 0.28
N GLY A 148 4.50 2.44 0.53
CA GLY A 148 5.86 1.91 0.65
C GLY A 148 6.95 2.90 0.26
N ALA A 149 8.11 2.39 -0.13
CA ALA A 149 9.21 3.22 -0.59
C ALA A 149 9.07 3.55 -2.08
N TYR A 150 8.98 4.84 -2.41
CA TYR A 150 8.85 5.35 -3.78
C TYR A 150 9.91 6.43 -4.09
N TRP A 151 10.16 6.66 -5.37
CA TRP A 151 11.06 7.67 -5.94
C TRP A 151 10.34 8.45 -7.05
N ALA A 152 11.05 8.84 -8.11
CA ALA A 152 10.59 9.72 -9.18
C ALA A 152 9.29 9.26 -9.87
N GLU A 153 8.96 7.97 -9.82
CA GLU A 153 7.71 7.42 -10.34
C GLU A 153 6.46 7.88 -9.58
N SER A 154 6.59 8.42 -8.36
CA SER A 154 5.46 8.84 -7.52
C SER A 154 4.50 9.78 -8.27
N LEU A 155 5.05 10.82 -8.92
CA LEU A 155 4.26 11.77 -9.69
C LEU A 155 3.64 11.13 -10.94
N GLN A 156 4.38 10.26 -11.62
CA GLN A 156 3.93 9.59 -12.85
C GLN A 156 2.74 8.66 -12.57
N LEU A 157 2.83 7.88 -11.49
CA LEU A 157 1.79 6.96 -11.06
C LEU A 157 0.58 7.70 -10.51
N GLY A 158 0.80 8.76 -9.71
CA GLY A 158 -0.25 9.67 -9.24
C GLY A 158 -1.04 10.28 -10.39
N GLU A 159 -0.38 10.94 -11.33
CA GLU A 159 -1.06 11.58 -12.45
C GLU A 159 -1.79 10.58 -13.37
N THR A 160 -1.23 9.38 -13.53
CA THR A 160 -1.87 8.33 -14.33
C THR A 160 -3.14 7.81 -13.67
N GLY A 161 -3.13 7.60 -12.36
CA GLY A 161 -4.33 7.19 -11.63
C GLY A 161 -5.45 8.25 -11.72
N ASN A 162 -5.11 9.54 -11.59
CA ASN A 162 -6.04 10.64 -11.82
C ASN A 162 -6.62 10.61 -13.22
N ARG A 163 -5.78 10.38 -14.23
CA ARG A 163 -6.20 10.31 -15.64
C ARG A 163 -7.19 9.18 -15.92
N VAL A 164 -7.07 8.05 -15.23
CA VAL A 164 -8.02 6.92 -15.36
C VAL A 164 -9.20 7.02 -14.41
N GLY A 165 -9.24 8.03 -13.54
CA GLY A 165 -10.29 8.25 -12.55
C GLY A 165 -10.29 7.24 -11.42
N ALA A 166 -9.12 6.70 -11.06
CA ALA A 166 -8.98 5.80 -9.92
C ALA A 166 -8.97 6.60 -8.61
N PHE A 167 -9.64 6.11 -7.57
CA PHE A 167 -9.50 6.64 -6.22
C PHE A 167 -8.13 6.25 -5.65
N GLN A 168 -7.35 7.23 -5.21
CA GLN A 168 -5.93 7.02 -4.91
C GLN A 168 -5.61 7.20 -3.44
N ILE A 169 -4.98 6.16 -2.89
CA ILE A 169 -4.41 6.17 -1.55
C ILE A 169 -2.92 5.94 -1.69
N SER A 170 -2.12 6.83 -1.12
CA SER A 170 -0.67 6.75 -1.17
C SER A 170 -0.05 6.90 0.21
N GLY A 171 1.22 6.50 0.31
CA GLY A 171 1.98 6.66 1.53
C GLY A 171 3.43 6.31 1.34
N THR A 172 4.32 7.16 1.86
CA THR A 172 5.75 6.90 1.85
C THR A 172 6.47 7.64 2.98
N ALA A 173 7.56 7.04 3.48
CA ALA A 173 8.49 7.73 4.37
C ALA A 173 9.64 8.41 3.61
N GLN A 174 9.65 8.33 2.27
CA GLN A 174 10.58 9.07 1.45
C GLN A 174 10.14 10.54 1.35
N THR A 175 10.73 11.40 2.18
CA THR A 175 10.33 12.82 2.33
C THR A 175 10.30 13.61 1.03
N SER A 176 11.23 13.32 0.10
CA SER A 176 11.28 13.97 -1.21
C SER A 176 10.13 13.61 -2.14
N GLN A 177 9.38 12.54 -1.86
CA GLN A 177 8.26 12.09 -2.68
C GLN A 177 6.89 12.44 -2.10
N ILE A 178 6.82 12.71 -0.80
CA ILE A 178 5.57 13.09 -0.11
C ILE A 178 4.82 14.22 -0.84
N PRO A 179 5.46 15.31 -1.30
CA PRO A 179 4.75 16.38 -2.00
C PRO A 179 4.05 15.90 -3.28
N PHE A 180 4.64 14.97 -4.03
CA PHE A 180 4.02 14.45 -5.25
C PHE A 180 2.76 13.65 -4.94
N PHE A 181 2.81 12.77 -3.95
CA PHE A 181 1.65 12.01 -3.53
C PHE A 181 0.56 12.88 -2.90
N LEU A 182 0.95 13.87 -2.10
CA LEU A 182 0.02 14.81 -1.47
C LEU A 182 -0.81 15.59 -2.51
N VAL A 183 -0.23 15.95 -3.66
CA VAL A 183 -0.93 16.74 -4.69
C VAL A 183 -1.63 15.90 -5.75
N THR A 184 -1.28 14.61 -5.87
CA THR A 184 -1.81 13.74 -6.93
C THR A 184 -2.76 12.67 -6.45
N THR A 185 -2.97 12.49 -5.13
CA THR A 185 -3.82 11.42 -4.60
C THR A 185 -4.88 11.94 -3.65
N ASP A 186 -6.01 11.23 -3.55
CA ASP A 186 -7.12 11.60 -2.68
C ASP A 186 -6.75 11.49 -1.19
N TYR A 187 -5.90 10.53 -0.85
CA TYR A 187 -5.38 10.34 0.49
C TYR A 187 -3.88 10.04 0.49
N CYS A 188 -3.12 10.73 1.35
CA CYS A 188 -1.68 10.53 1.50
C CYS A 188 -1.30 10.32 2.97
N LEU A 189 -0.75 9.15 3.30
CA LEU A 189 -0.07 8.88 4.56
C LEU A 189 1.31 9.55 4.57
N LEU A 190 1.58 10.32 5.62
CA LEU A 190 2.78 11.14 5.68
C LEU A 190 3.85 10.48 6.55
N GLY A 191 4.98 10.12 5.95
CA GLY A 191 6.15 9.72 6.72
C GLY A 191 5.92 8.39 7.44
N GLU A 192 6.00 8.43 8.77
CA GLU A 192 5.88 7.27 9.65
C GLU A 192 4.46 6.69 9.72
N GLU A 193 3.45 7.42 9.23
CA GLU A 193 2.06 6.94 9.24
C GLU A 193 1.87 5.62 8.48
N ILE A 194 2.72 5.33 7.49
CA ILE A 194 2.68 4.06 6.74
C ILE A 194 2.94 2.84 7.64
N TYR A 195 3.70 2.98 8.73
CA TYR A 195 4.03 1.87 9.62
C TYR A 195 2.88 1.47 10.54
N SER A 196 1.79 2.24 10.52
CA SER A 196 0.58 1.98 11.31
C SER A 196 -0.63 1.67 10.43
N ALA A 197 -0.41 1.46 9.12
CA ALA A 197 -1.47 1.37 8.12
C ALA A 197 -1.96 -0.05 7.82
N GLY A 198 -1.29 -1.09 8.32
CA GLY A 198 -1.64 -2.49 8.10
C GLY A 198 -1.24 -3.37 9.26
#